data_AF-A0A7C1V996-F1
#
_entry.id   AF-A0A7C1V996-F1
#
_cell.length_a   1.000
_cell.length_b   1.000
_cell.length_c   1.000
_cell.angle_alpha   90.00
_cell.angle_beta   90.00
_cell.angle_gamma   90.00
#
_symmetry.space_group_name_H-M   'P 1'
#
loop_
_entity.id
_entity.type
_entity.pdbx_description
1 polymer ?
#
loop_
_entity_poly.entity_id
_entity_poly.type
_entity_poly.pdbx_seq_one_letter_code
_entity_poly.pdbx_strand_id
1 'polypeptide(L)'
;MEKSKKKIIESIPNYSEGSKKVELIVSEIKNTPNTRIVDVQYDMDYNRAVITFVGTPEAVLSANIDAAKKAIELIDMNFHTGQHPRIGAVDV
;
A
#
# COMPACT_ATOMS: atom_id res chain seq x y z
N MET A 1 25.41 -8.11 -26.95
CA MET A 1 25.19 -7.85 -25.51
C MET A 1 23.71 -8.03 -25.22
N GLU A 2 23.34 -9.12 -24.55
CA GLU A 2 21.97 -9.29 -24.04
C GLU A 2 21.68 -8.16 -23.04
N LYS A 3 20.69 -7.32 -23.33
CA LYS A 3 20.17 -6.40 -22.32
C LYS A 3 19.51 -7.27 -21.25
N SER A 4 20.11 -7.35 -20.07
CA SER A 4 19.45 -7.92 -18.89
C SER A 4 18.04 -7.35 -18.79
N LYS A 5 17.02 -8.21 -18.88
CA LYS A 5 15.61 -7.80 -18.80
C LYS A 5 15.39 -7.18 -17.42
N LYS A 6 15.12 -5.87 -17.37
CA LYS A 6 14.71 -5.20 -16.13
C LYS A 6 13.41 -5.85 -15.65
N LYS A 7 13.43 -6.50 -14.48
CA LYS A 7 12.25 -7.04 -13.82
C LYS A 7 11.54 -5.90 -13.11
N ILE A 8 10.27 -5.72 -13.41
CA ILE A 8 9.37 -4.77 -12.73
C ILE A 8 8.24 -5.60 -12.14
N ILE A 9 7.92 -5.33 -10.88
CA ILE A 9 6.78 -5.92 -10.17
C ILE A 9 5.78 -4.80 -9.92
N GLU A 10 4.51 -5.09 -10.13
CA GLU A 10 3.39 -4.28 -9.67
C GLU A 10 2.84 -4.87 -8.37
N SER A 11 2.50 -3.99 -7.43
CA SER A 11 1.88 -4.36 -6.18
C SER A 11 0.71 -3.42 -5.90
N ILE A 12 -0.41 -4.02 -5.48
CA ILE A 12 -1.70 -3.35 -5.31
C ILE A 12 -2.22 -3.61 -3.88
N PRO A 13 -1.45 -3.27 -2.82
CA PRO A 13 -1.87 -3.56 -1.45
C PRO A 13 -3.16 -2.83 -1.07
N ASN A 14 -3.96 -3.46 -0.23
CA ASN A 14 -5.23 -2.93 0.24
C ASN A 14 -5.17 -2.67 1.75
N TYR A 15 -5.65 -1.49 2.17
CA TYR A 15 -5.63 -1.07 3.56
C TYR A 15 -7.02 -0.70 4.04
N SER A 16 -7.36 -1.08 5.28
CA SER A 16 -8.64 -0.76 5.94
C SER A 16 -8.60 0.66 6.54
N GLU A 17 -8.42 1.65 5.68
CA GLU A 17 -8.43 3.08 6.01
C GLU A 17 -8.79 3.88 4.76
N GLY A 18 -9.78 4.77 4.89
CA GLY A 18 -10.36 5.55 3.80
C GLY A 18 -10.14 7.05 3.90
N SER A 19 -9.53 7.53 4.98
CA SER A 19 -9.27 8.95 5.19
C SER A 19 -7.91 9.39 4.62
N LYS A 20 -7.61 10.69 4.73
CA LYS A 20 -6.31 11.25 4.37
C LYS A 20 -5.12 10.64 5.13
N LYS A 21 -5.34 9.88 6.21
CA LYS A 21 -4.29 9.12 6.91
C LYS A 21 -3.56 8.14 5.99
N VAL A 22 -4.21 7.67 4.91
CA VAL A 22 -3.60 6.82 3.88
C VAL A 22 -2.32 7.43 3.31
N GLU A 23 -2.22 8.75 3.23
CA GLU A 23 -1.02 9.42 2.72
C GLU A 23 0.24 9.11 3.54
N LEU A 24 0.10 8.78 4.83
CA LEU A 24 1.22 8.33 5.67
C LEU A 24 1.72 6.95 5.23
N ILE A 25 0.83 6.03 4.86
CA ILE A 25 1.18 4.71 4.30
C ILE A 25 1.82 4.88 2.92
N VAL A 26 1.23 5.71 2.06
CA VAL A 26 1.77 6.05 0.73
C VAL A 26 3.18 6.63 0.84
N SER A 27 3.46 7.40 1.89
CA SER A 27 4.78 8.02 2.09
C SER A 27 5.89 6.99 2.29
N GLU A 28 5.64 5.87 2.99
CA GLU A 28 6.61 4.78 3.15
C GLU A 28 6.98 4.16 1.80
N ILE A 29 5.98 3.97 0.93
CA ILE A 29 6.21 3.45 -0.43
C ILE A 29 7.01 4.45 -1.26
N LYS A 30 6.62 5.74 -1.25
CA LYS A 30 7.30 6.82 -2.01
C LYS A 30 8.76 7.02 -1.57
N ASN A 31 9.05 6.83 -0.28
CA ASN A 31 10.40 7.00 0.28
C ASN A 31 11.30 5.79 0.03
N THR A 32 10.75 4.65 -0.40
CA THR A 32 11.52 3.47 -0.76
C THR A 32 12.18 3.68 -2.14
N PRO A 33 13.52 3.65 -2.26
CA PRO A 33 14.19 3.82 -3.55
C PRO A 33 13.78 2.73 -4.55
N ASN A 34 13.69 3.11 -5.84
CA ASN A 34 13.30 2.23 -6.94
C ASN A 34 11.83 1.78 -6.93
N THR A 35 10.96 2.47 -6.19
CA THR A 35 9.51 2.37 -6.36
C THR A 35 8.96 3.58 -7.11
N ARG A 36 7.74 3.44 -7.63
CA ARG A 36 6.96 4.53 -8.19
C ARG A 36 5.48 4.27 -7.94
N ILE A 37 4.82 5.24 -7.33
CA ILE A 37 3.35 5.25 -7.23
C ILE A 37 2.75 5.41 -8.63
N VAL A 38 1.81 4.54 -8.95
CA VAL A 38 1.00 4.58 -10.18
C VAL A 38 -0.34 5.24 -9.87
N ASP A 39 -1.01 4.80 -8.81
CA ASP A 39 -2.32 5.31 -8.41
C ASP A 39 -2.54 5.15 -6.90
N VAL A 40 -3.40 6.00 -6.34
CA VAL A 40 -3.84 5.96 -4.94
C VAL A 40 -5.32 6.26 -4.91
N GLN A 41 -6.11 5.29 -4.50
CA GLN A 41 -7.56 5.42 -4.35
C GLN A 41 -7.94 5.13 -2.91
N TYR A 42 -8.70 6.03 -2.28
CA TYR A 42 -9.27 5.81 -0.97
C TYR A 42 -10.58 6.57 -0.83
N ASP A 43 -11.50 6.02 -0.05
CA ASP A 43 -12.77 6.66 0.25
C ASP A 43 -13.28 6.31 1.65
N MET A 44 -14.03 7.23 2.24
CA MET A 44 -14.54 7.13 3.62
C MET A 44 -15.71 6.16 3.77
N ASP A 45 -16.49 5.91 2.71
CA ASP A 45 -17.73 5.12 2.80
C ASP A 45 -17.41 3.62 2.84
N TYR A 46 -16.54 3.16 1.95
CA TYR A 46 -15.94 1.82 2.00
C TYR A 46 -14.90 1.71 3.12
N ASN A 47 -14.35 2.84 3.57
CA ASN A 47 -13.24 2.97 4.53
C ASN A 47 -12.06 2.08 4.14
N ARG A 48 -11.63 2.21 2.88
CA ARG A 48 -10.62 1.37 2.27
C ARG A 48 -9.75 2.17 1.32
N ALA A 49 -8.49 1.78 1.24
CA ALA A 49 -7.53 2.28 0.27
C ALA A 49 -6.97 1.15 -0.59
N VAL A 50 -6.76 1.47 -1.87
CA VAL A 50 -6.02 0.69 -2.84
C VAL A 50 -4.87 1.55 -3.33
N ILE A 51 -3.64 1.09 -3.10
CA ILE A 51 -2.45 1.79 -3.57
C ILE A 51 -1.82 0.93 -4.66
N THR A 52 -1.64 1.47 -5.86
CA THR A 52 -0.97 0.78 -6.96
C THR A 52 0.42 1.38 -7.13
N PHE A 53 1.45 0.54 -7.06
CA PHE A 53 2.82 0.98 -7.28
C PHE A 53 3.67 -0.10 -7.96
N VAL A 54 4.75 0.34 -8.60
CA VAL A 54 5.69 -0.52 -9.31
C VAL A 54 7.11 -0.32 -8.83
N GLY A 55 7.96 -1.33 -8.95
CA GLY A 55 9.37 -1.22 -8.60
C GLY A 55 10.20 -2.45 -8.96
N THR A 56 11.47 -2.47 -8.55
CA THR A 56 12.27 -3.71 -8.59
C THR A 56 11.71 -4.71 -7.57
N PRO A 57 11.90 -6.04 -7.77
CA PRO A 57 11.38 -7.05 -6.84
C PRO A 57 11.72 -6.78 -5.37
N GLU A 58 12.96 -6.40 -5.08
CA GLU A 58 13.45 -6.14 -3.73
C GLU A 58 12.85 -4.85 -3.15
N ALA A 59 12.71 -3.80 -3.98
CA ALA A 59 12.12 -2.53 -3.56
C ALA A 59 10.63 -2.69 -3.26
N VAL A 60 9.89 -3.46 -4.07
CA VAL A 60 8.47 -3.74 -3.83
C VAL A 60 8.27 -4.52 -2.53
N LEU A 61 9.13 -5.49 -2.23
CA LEU A 61 9.09 -6.20 -0.95
C LEU A 61 9.32 -5.26 0.23
N SER A 62 10.39 -4.45 0.20
CA SER A 62 10.70 -3.51 1.28
C SER A 62 9.58 -2.50 1.50
N ALA A 63 9.08 -1.91 0.41
CA ALA A 63 8.01 -0.92 0.47
C ALA A 63 6.72 -1.48 1.07
N ASN A 64 6.34 -2.71 0.70
CA ASN A 64 5.17 -3.37 1.29
C ASN A 64 5.36 -3.62 2.78
N ILE A 65 6.54 -4.05 3.23
CA ILE A 65 6.81 -4.30 4.65
C ILE A 65 6.71 -3.00 5.45
N ASP A 66 7.30 -1.91 4.98
CA ASP A 66 7.31 -0.65 5.72
C ASP A 66 5.93 0.04 5.70
N ALA A 67 5.23 -0.01 4.56
CA ALA A 67 3.84 0.42 4.46
C ALA A 67 2.91 -0.39 5.37
N ALA A 68 3.11 -1.71 5.46
CA ALA A 68 2.34 -2.59 6.34
C ALA A 68 2.55 -2.24 7.82
N LYS A 69 3.80 -2.02 8.26
CA LYS A 69 4.09 -1.55 9.63
C LYS A 69 3.36 -0.25 9.93
N LYS A 70 3.43 0.72 9.01
CA LYS A 70 2.75 2.01 9.17
C LYS A 70 1.23 1.85 9.25
N ALA A 71 0.65 0.97 8.42
CA ALA A 71 -0.77 0.67 8.47
C ALA A 71 -1.20 0.07 9.81
N ILE A 72 -0.43 -0.89 10.34
CA ILE A 72 -0.69 -1.52 11.64
C ILE A 72 -0.61 -0.51 12.80
N GLU A 73 0.29 0.47 12.72
CA GLU A 73 0.37 1.55 13.71
C GLU A 73 -0.85 2.51 13.66
N LEU A 74 -1.40 2.74 12.47
CA LEU A 74 -2.43 3.76 12.23
C LEU A 74 -3.87 3.22 12.37
N ILE A 75 -4.07 1.93 12.08
CA ILE A 75 -5.39 1.33 11.90
C ILE A 75 -5.68 0.38 13.06
N ASP A 76 -6.61 0.78 13.93
CA ASP A 76 -7.15 -0.10 14.95
C ASP A 76 -8.39 -0.83 14.41
N MET A 77 -8.22 -2.11 14.08
CA MET A 77 -9.29 -2.95 13.54
C MET A 77 -10.42 -3.23 14.55
N ASN A 78 -10.23 -3.01 15.85
CA ASN A 78 -11.29 -3.15 16.85
C ASN A 78 -12.39 -2.08 16.68
N PHE A 79 -12.03 -0.92 16.12
CA PHE A 79 -12.94 0.20 15.91
C PHE A 79 -13.22 0.49 14.43
N HIS A 80 -12.52 -0.19 13.52
CA HIS A 80 -12.69 0.01 12.09
C HIS A 80 -14.11 -0.35 11.62
N THR A 81 -14.78 0.55 10.90
CA THR A 81 -16.09 0.33 10.27
C THR A 81 -16.04 0.82 8.82
N GLY A 82 -16.73 0.14 7.90
CA GLY A 82 -16.73 0.46 6.49
C GLY A 82 -17.62 -0.50 5.71
N GLN A 83 -18.12 -0.08 4.55
CA GLN A 83 -19.01 -0.91 3.73
C GLN A 83 -18.28 -2.06 3.02
N HIS A 84 -16.96 -1.95 2.83
CA HIS A 84 -16.17 -3.00 2.19
C HIS A 84 -15.87 -4.14 3.18
N PRO A 85 -16.05 -5.42 2.80
CA PRO A 85 -15.56 -6.55 3.60
C PRO A 85 -14.04 -6.45 3.83
N ARG A 86 -13.60 -6.78 5.05
CA ARG A 86 -12.18 -6.70 5.46
C ARG A 86 -11.89 -7.65 6.62
N ILE A 87 -10.67 -8.17 6.66
CA ILE A 87 -10.15 -9.04 7.73
C ILE A 87 -9.00 -8.33 8.47
N GLY A 88 -8.17 -7.53 7.79
CA GLY A 88 -6.97 -6.92 8.39
C GLY A 88 -6.79 -5.42 8.11
N ALA A 89 -5.91 -4.79 8.89
CA ALA A 89 -5.45 -3.42 8.64
C ALA A 89 -4.73 -3.32 7.28
N VAL A 90 -3.93 -4.34 6.98
CA VAL A 90 -3.46 -4.71 5.65
C VAL A 90 -4.27 -5.95 5.26
N ASP A 91 -5.05 -5.85 4.19
CA ASP A 91 -6.07 -6.86 3.87
C ASP A 91 -5.57 -7.87 2.81
N VAL A 92 -5.03 -7.35 1.69
CA VAL A 92 -4.49 -8.11 0.54
C VAL A 92 -3.23 -7.45 0.04
#